data_AF-A0AAV8CKF3-F1
#
_entry.id   AF-A0AAV8CKF3-F1
#
_cell.length_a   1.000
_cell.length_b   1.000
_cell.length_c   1.000
_cell.angle_alpha   90.00
_cell.angle_beta   90.00
_cell.angle_gamma   90.00
#
_symmetry.space_group_name_H-M   'P 1'
#
loop_
_entity.id
_entity.type
_entity.pdbx_description
1 polymer ?
#
loop_
_entity_poly.entity_id
_entity_poly.type
_entity_poly.pdbx_seq_one_letter_code
_entity_poly.pdbx_strand_id
1 'polypeptide(L)'
;MGRIATLSLVFFFIMLSLPLPSHSQLNSEEEKKDWSCCDTCNICTRSIPPYCVCDDLLPSCPPDCEQCVEVEPDTAVSADTLLYQCLDFLFDPCQNPCTTNASSILSQ
;
A
#
# COMPACT_ATOMS: atom_id res chain seq x y z
N MET A 1 47.95 -11.91 -39.77
CA MET A 1 46.63 -12.11 -39.15
C MET A 1 46.84 -12.90 -37.87
N GLY A 2 46.45 -12.42 -36.66
CA GLY A 2 46.65 -13.28 -35.47
C GLY A 2 46.60 -12.67 -34.06
N ARG A 3 46.10 -11.45 -33.84
CA ARG A 3 45.95 -10.89 -32.47
C ARG A 3 44.52 -10.49 -32.11
N ILE A 4 43.58 -10.61 -33.06
CA ILE A 4 42.19 -10.17 -32.90
C ILE A 4 41.33 -11.29 -32.28
N ALA A 5 41.61 -12.55 -32.64
CA ALA A 5 40.86 -13.72 -32.16
C ALA A 5 41.02 -13.99 -30.64
N THR A 6 42.17 -13.64 -30.06
CA THR A 6 42.43 -13.82 -28.62
C THR A 6 41.68 -12.80 -27.77
N LEU A 7 41.57 -11.55 -28.23
CA LEU A 7 40.83 -10.50 -27.54
C LEU A 7 39.33 -10.81 -27.48
N SER A 8 38.75 -11.39 -28.54
CA SER A 8 37.34 -11.82 -28.56
C SER A 8 37.03 -12.93 -27.56
N LEU A 9 37.91 -13.94 -27.43
CA LEU A 9 37.71 -15.03 -26.47
C LEU A 9 37.83 -14.54 -25.03
N VAL A 10 38.81 -13.68 -24.73
CA VAL A 10 38.99 -13.11 -23.39
C VAL A 10 37.79 -12.25 -23.00
N PHE A 11 37.23 -11.47 -23.92
CA PHE A 11 36.03 -10.66 -23.67
C PHE A 11 34.79 -11.53 -23.38
N PHE A 12 34.64 -12.65 -24.09
CA PHE A 12 33.56 -13.62 -23.87
C PHE A 12 33.67 -14.31 -22.50
N PHE A 13 34.89 -14.70 -22.11
CA PHE A 13 35.16 -15.27 -20.78
C PHE A 13 34.94 -14.26 -19.65
N ILE A 14 35.27 -12.97 -19.85
CA ILE A 14 35.00 -11.90 -18.88
C ILE A 14 33.49 -11.72 -18.70
N MET A 15 32.69 -11.71 -19.77
CA MET A 15 31.22 -11.62 -19.68
C MET A 15 30.57 -12.85 -19.03
N LEU A 16 31.18 -14.04 -19.13
CA LEU A 16 30.71 -15.26 -18.43
C LEU A 16 31.13 -15.32 -16.96
N SER A 17 32.21 -14.64 -16.59
CA SER A 17 32.76 -14.65 -15.22
C SER A 17 32.32 -13.46 -14.39
N LEU A 18 31.84 -12.37 -15.03
CA LEU A 18 31.20 -11.29 -14.31
C LEU A 18 29.87 -11.83 -13.75
N PRO A 19 29.66 -11.76 -12.43
CA PRO A 19 28.32 -11.96 -11.90
C PRO A 19 27.42 -10.96 -12.62
N LEU A 20 26.35 -11.44 -13.26
CA LEU A 20 25.31 -10.55 -13.74
C LEU A 20 24.95 -9.63 -12.56
N PRO A 21 24.83 -8.30 -12.74
CA PRO A 21 24.07 -7.50 -11.81
C PRO A 21 22.66 -8.07 -11.87
N SER A 22 22.39 -9.01 -10.97
CA SER A 22 21.07 -9.55 -10.74
C SER A 22 20.20 -8.33 -10.55
N HIS A 23 19.15 -8.22 -11.37
CA HIS A 23 18.10 -7.23 -11.20
C HIS A 23 17.87 -7.11 -9.70
N SER A 24 18.09 -5.91 -9.17
CA SER A 24 17.69 -5.58 -7.82
C SER A 24 16.22 -5.93 -7.73
N GLN A 25 15.92 -7.09 -7.15
CA GLN A 25 14.67 -7.29 -6.46
C GLN A 25 14.73 -6.22 -5.38
N LEU A 26 14.21 -5.04 -5.73
CA LEU A 26 13.58 -4.17 -4.78
C LEU A 26 12.46 -5.04 -4.21
N ASN A 27 12.81 -5.88 -3.23
CA ASN A 27 11.88 -6.22 -2.18
C ASN A 27 11.67 -4.89 -1.46
N SER A 28 10.87 -4.01 -2.08
CA SER A 28 9.97 -3.17 -1.34
C SER A 28 8.87 -4.10 -0.81
N GLU A 29 9.28 -5.03 0.04
CA GLU A 29 8.63 -5.14 1.33
C GLU A 29 9.02 -3.85 2.06
N GLU A 30 8.48 -2.72 1.59
CA GLU A 30 7.94 -1.79 2.56
C GLU A 30 6.98 -2.68 3.32
N GLU A 31 7.43 -3.09 4.51
CA GLU A 31 6.55 -3.31 5.64
C GLU A 31 5.80 -1.98 5.85
N LYS A 32 4.92 -1.62 4.90
CA LYS A 32 3.93 -0.57 5.02
C LYS A 32 2.95 -1.17 5.99
N LYS A 33 3.29 -0.96 7.26
CA LYS A 33 2.61 -1.39 8.45
C LYS A 33 1.12 -1.52 8.16
N ASP A 34 0.65 -2.77 8.21
CA ASP A 34 -0.66 -3.17 7.73
C ASP A 34 -1.74 -2.25 8.31
N TRP A 35 -2.51 -1.63 7.42
CA TRP A 35 -3.76 -1.00 7.78
C TRP A 35 -4.65 -2.05 8.46
N SER A 36 -5.06 -1.79 9.70
CA SER A 36 -5.49 -2.87 10.59
C SER A 36 -6.85 -3.49 10.23
N CYS A 37 -7.77 -2.74 9.61
CA CYS A 37 -9.10 -3.24 9.21
C CYS A 37 -9.89 -2.18 8.43
N CYS A 38 -10.91 -2.57 7.66
CA CYS A 38 -11.82 -1.66 6.97
C CYS A 38 -13.25 -2.22 6.91
N ASP A 39 -14.24 -1.46 7.39
CA ASP A 39 -15.66 -1.79 7.35
C ASP A 39 -16.33 -1.30 6.06
N THR A 40 -16.00 -0.10 5.62
CA THR A 40 -16.62 0.56 4.46
C THR A 40 -15.61 0.68 3.32
N CYS A 41 -15.77 -0.15 2.30
CA CYS A 41 -14.94 -0.07 1.10
C CYS A 41 -15.62 0.67 -0.04
N ASN A 42 -14.84 1.47 -0.76
CA ASN A 42 -15.32 2.25 -1.91
C ASN A 42 -14.63 1.82 -3.21
N ILE A 43 -13.84 2.70 -3.82
CA ILE A 43 -13.25 2.47 -5.15
C ILE A 43 -12.13 1.43 -5.04
N CYS A 44 -12.25 0.36 -5.81
CA CYS A 44 -11.24 -0.68 -5.95
C CYS A 44 -10.66 -0.75 -7.36
N THR A 45 -9.38 -1.10 -7.47
CA THR A 45 -8.76 -1.51 -8.74
C THR A 45 -9.35 -2.83 -9.23
N ARG A 46 -9.13 -3.17 -10.50
CA ARG A 46 -9.57 -4.44 -11.11
C ARG A 46 -8.53 -5.57 -11.00
N SER A 47 -7.48 -5.39 -10.20
CA SER A 47 -6.46 -6.42 -9.96
C SER A 47 -6.97 -7.51 -9.00
N ILE A 48 -6.26 -8.63 -8.92
CA ILE A 48 -6.54 -9.72 -7.98
C ILE A 48 -5.23 -10.05 -7.23
N PRO A 49 -5.12 -9.74 -5.92
CA PRO A 49 -6.10 -9.01 -5.10
C PRO A 49 -6.24 -7.52 -5.51
N PRO A 50 -7.36 -6.87 -5.20
CA PRO A 50 -7.57 -5.46 -5.51
C PRO A 50 -6.84 -4.56 -4.51
N TYR A 51 -6.53 -3.35 -4.96
CA TYR A 51 -6.25 -2.25 -4.05
C TYR A 51 -7.52 -1.41 -3.93
N CYS A 52 -7.93 -1.03 -2.72
CA CYS A 52 -9.18 -0.33 -2.47
C CYS A 52 -8.98 0.87 -1.55
N VAL A 53 -9.83 1.89 -1.71
CA VAL A 53 -9.96 2.99 -0.75
C VAL A 53 -10.89 2.56 0.39
N CYS A 54 -10.47 2.80 1.63
CA CYS A 54 -11.29 2.61 2.81
C CYS A 54 -11.97 3.92 3.20
N ASP A 55 -13.30 3.93 3.19
CA ASP A 55 -14.12 5.11 3.46
C ASP A 55 -14.44 5.30 4.95
N ASP A 56 -13.87 4.47 5.83
CA ASP A 56 -14.08 4.56 7.26
C ASP A 56 -13.61 5.90 7.83
N LEU A 57 -14.44 6.47 8.72
CA LEU A 57 -14.11 7.68 9.45
C LEU A 57 -13.35 7.34 10.72
N LEU A 58 -12.20 7.98 10.88
CA LEU A 58 -11.27 7.77 11.98
C LEU A 58 -11.17 9.02 12.83
N PRO A 59 -10.93 8.89 14.14
CA PRO A 59 -10.69 10.03 15.02
C PRO A 59 -9.33 10.71 14.74
N SER A 60 -8.44 10.05 14.00
CA SER A 60 -7.12 10.57 13.62
C SER A 60 -6.59 9.87 12.37
N CYS A 61 -5.81 10.59 11.57
CA CYS A 61 -5.09 10.02 10.43
C CYS A 61 -4.09 8.94 10.87
N PRO A 62 -4.13 7.74 10.27
CA PRO A 62 -3.11 6.73 10.51
C PRO A 62 -1.75 7.17 9.96
N PRO A 63 -0.63 6.74 10.58
CA PRO A 63 0.70 7.19 10.21
C PRO A 63 1.09 6.79 8.79
N ASP A 64 0.50 5.71 8.27
CA ASP A 64 0.79 5.13 6.96
C ASP A 64 -0.15 5.65 5.86
N CYS A 65 -1.06 6.58 6.20
CA CYS A 65 -1.95 7.25 5.26
C CYS A 65 -1.30 8.54 4.74
N GLU A 66 -0.99 8.57 3.44
CA GLU A 66 -0.38 9.73 2.79
C GLU A 66 -1.43 10.79 2.45
N GLN A 67 -2.63 10.36 2.02
CA GLN A 67 -3.73 11.22 1.63
C GLN A 67 -4.84 11.20 2.68
N CYS A 68 -4.59 11.89 3.79
CA CYS A 68 -5.60 12.04 4.84
C CYS A 68 -6.38 13.35 4.72
N VAL A 69 -7.71 13.26 4.75
CA VAL A 69 -8.60 14.42 4.68
C VAL A 69 -9.46 14.52 5.93
N GLU A 70 -9.64 15.75 6.42
CA GLU A 70 -10.60 16.05 7.48
C GLU A 70 -12.01 16.13 6.88
N VAL A 71 -12.97 15.51 7.54
CA VAL A 71 -14.38 15.53 7.15
C VAL A 71 -15.21 16.13 8.27
N GLU A 72 -16.05 17.11 7.91
CA GLU A 72 -17.03 17.67 8.84
C GLU A 72 -18.22 16.70 8.95
N PRO A 73 -18.56 16.20 10.15
CA PRO A 73 -19.72 15.35 10.30
C PRO A 73 -21.00 16.12 9.97
N ASP A 74 -21.89 15.50 9.19
CA ASP A 74 -23.18 16.05 8.75
C ASP A 74 -24.23 16.10 9.89
N THR A 75 -23.98 15.35 10.96
CA THR A 75 -24.84 15.22 12.13
C THR A 75 -24.15 15.75 13.37
N ALA A 76 -24.93 16.22 14.34
CA ALA A 76 -24.53 16.86 15.61
C ALA A 76 -23.73 15.97 16.58
N VAL A 77 -22.84 15.12 16.08
CA VAL A 77 -21.61 14.76 16.78
C VAL A 77 -20.95 16.09 17.14
N SER A 78 -20.84 16.37 18.44
CA SER A 78 -20.39 17.64 19.02
C SER A 78 -19.45 18.41 18.08
N ALA A 79 -19.75 19.69 17.81
CA ALA A 79 -19.08 20.58 16.85
C ALA A 79 -17.53 20.68 16.97
N ASP A 80 -16.94 19.97 17.93
CA ASP A 80 -15.51 19.89 18.21
C ASP A 80 -14.91 18.50 17.84
N THR A 81 -15.69 17.57 17.27
CA THR A 81 -15.20 16.24 16.89
C THR A 81 -14.72 16.26 15.45
N LEU A 82 -13.41 16.36 15.26
CA LEU A 82 -12.78 16.23 13.96
C LEU A 82 -12.74 14.75 13.58
N LEU A 83 -13.21 14.44 12.37
CA LEU A 83 -13.13 13.11 11.78
C LEU A 83 -12.22 13.17 10.57
N TYR A 84 -11.56 12.05 10.29
CA TYR A 84 -10.59 11.94 9.21
C TYR A 84 -10.90 10.73 8.35
N GLN A 85 -10.64 10.86 7.06
CA GLN A 85 -10.78 9.79 6.08
C GLN A 85 -9.45 9.60 5.35
N CYS A 86 -9.03 8.35 5.17
CA CYS A 86 -7.84 8.02 4.40
C CYS A 86 -8.22 7.73 2.95
N LEU A 87 -7.59 8.41 1.99
CA LEU A 87 -7.88 8.25 0.56
C LEU A 87 -6.83 7.39 -0.17
N ASP A 88 -5.91 6.77 0.56
CA ASP A 88 -4.90 5.87 -0.01
C ASP A 88 -5.55 4.61 -0.57
N PHE A 89 -4.92 4.07 -1.63
CA PHE A 89 -5.23 2.74 -2.13
C PHE A 89 -4.52 1.70 -1.29
N LEU A 90 -5.26 1.04 -0.41
CA LEU A 90 -4.75 0.01 0.48
C LEU A 90 -4.80 -1.35 -0.20
N PHE A 91 -3.85 -2.22 0.11
CA PHE A 91 -3.81 -3.59 -0.41
C PHE A 91 -4.88 -4.44 0.29
N ASP A 92 -5.90 -4.83 -0.47
CA ASP A 92 -6.95 -5.75 -0.06
C ASP A 92 -7.64 -5.48 1.31
N PRO A 93 -7.98 -4.23 1.65
CA PRO A 93 -8.46 -3.87 2.99
C PRO A 93 -9.84 -4.46 3.31
N CYS A 94 -10.65 -4.75 2.28
CA CYS A 94 -12.05 -5.16 2.43
C CYS A 94 -12.23 -6.61 2.89
N GLN A 95 -11.14 -7.39 2.91
CA GLN A 95 -11.18 -8.76 3.41
C GLN A 95 -10.97 -8.83 4.93
N ASN A 96 -10.62 -7.71 5.56
CA ASN A 96 -10.38 -7.60 6.98
C ASN A 96 -11.32 -6.57 7.61
N PRO A 97 -12.59 -6.92 7.88
CA PRO A 97 -13.53 -6.02 8.54
C PRO A 97 -13.07 -5.70 9.95
N CYS A 98 -13.37 -4.50 10.44
CA CYS A 98 -13.05 -4.15 11.80
C CYS A 98 -13.96 -4.97 12.73
N THR A 99 -13.34 -5.72 13.65
CA THR A 99 -14.10 -6.41 14.70
C THR A 99 -14.61 -5.38 15.68
N THR A 100 -15.71 -4.74 15.33
CA THR A 100 -16.47 -3.95 16.25
C THR A 100 -17.23 -4.92 17.16
N ASN A 101 -16.94 -4.91 18.46
CA ASN A 101 -18.00 -5.12 19.45
C ASN A 101 -18.94 -3.87 19.49
N ALA A 102 -19.20 -3.26 18.33
CA ALA A 102 -19.73 -1.90 18.19
C ALA A 102 -20.68 -1.76 16.99
N SER A 103 -21.49 -2.79 16.70
CA SER A 103 -22.87 -2.58 16.23
C SER A 103 -23.77 -1.87 17.28
N SER A 104 -23.21 -1.23 18.31
CA SER A 104 -23.97 -0.78 19.49
C SER A 104 -23.79 0.69 19.88
N ILE A 105 -22.94 1.49 19.23
CA ILE A 105 -22.73 2.90 19.65
C ILE A 105 -23.15 3.95 18.60
N LEU A 106 -23.29 3.59 17.32
CA LEU A 106 -23.75 4.54 16.28
C LEU A 106 -25.04 4.10 15.58
N SER A 107 -25.98 3.54 16.35
CA SER A 107 -27.34 3.22 15.89
C SER A 107 -28.42 3.35 16.97
N GLN A 108 -28.21 4.19 18.00
CA GLN A 108 -29.26 4.65 18.92
C GLN A 108 -29.38 6.17 18.90
#